data_AF-A0A2N5K616-F1
#
_entry.id   AF-A0A2N5K616-F1
#
_cell.length_a   1.000
_cell.length_b   1.000
_cell.length_c   1.000
_cell.angle_alpha   90.00
_cell.angle_beta   90.00
_cell.angle_gamma   90.00
#
_symmetry.space_group_name_H-M   'P 1'
#
loop_
_entity.id
_entity.type
_entity.pdbx_description
1 polymer ?
#
loop_
_entity_poly.entity_id
_entity_poly.type
_entity_poly.pdbx_seq_one_letter_code
_entity_poly.pdbx_strand_id
1 'polypeptide(L)'
;VARFAPFNALAILVGSQTGRGGVLTQCAVEESRGLQLAMKGLTSYAETLSVYGTERAFVDGDDTPWSKAFLASAYASRGVKVRFTSGTGSEALMGHSEGRSMLYLEARCLLVTRGGGSQGVQNGSISCIALPESLPGGVRAVLAENLLAA
;
A
#
# COMPACT_ATOMS: atom_id res chain seq x y z
N VAL A 1 -10.26 1.37 16.39
CA VAL A 1 -11.02 2.65 16.45
C VAL A 1 -10.19 3.76 15.82
N ALA A 2 -10.62 4.34 14.69
CA ALA A 2 -9.82 5.28 13.89
C ALA A 2 -9.31 6.51 14.66
N ARG A 3 -10.10 7.04 15.60
CA ARG A 3 -9.74 8.24 16.39
C ARG A 3 -8.48 8.06 17.25
N PHE A 4 -8.07 6.82 17.54
CA PHE A 4 -6.85 6.52 18.28
C PHE A 4 -5.56 6.59 17.44
N ALA A 5 -5.64 6.81 16.13
CA ALA A 5 -4.47 6.82 15.24
C ALA A 5 -3.31 7.71 15.74
N PRO A 6 -3.51 8.94 16.26
CA PRO A 6 -2.42 9.73 16.81
C PRO A 6 -1.73 9.09 18.02
N PHE A 7 -2.51 8.53 18.95
CA PHE A 7 -1.96 7.88 20.14
C PHE A 7 -1.22 6.60 19.76
N ASN A 8 -1.74 5.82 18.81
CA ASN A 8 -1.06 4.62 18.31
C ASN A 8 0.25 4.97 17.60
N ALA A 9 0.25 5.98 16.73
CA ALA A 9 1.44 6.45 16.04
C ALA A 9 2.51 6.95 17.04
N LEU A 10 2.10 7.77 18.03
CA LEU A 10 2.98 8.26 19.08
C LEU A 10 3.57 7.12 19.92
N ALA A 11 2.74 6.16 20.35
CA ALA A 11 3.16 5.04 21.16
C ALA A 11 4.18 4.16 20.42
N ILE A 12 3.93 3.82 19.14
CA ILE A 12 4.85 3.05 18.32
C ILE A 12 6.14 3.83 18.07
N LEU A 13 6.07 5.13 17.78
CA LEU A 13 7.25 5.98 17.57
C LEU A 13 8.17 6.00 18.80
N VAL A 14 7.60 6.28 19.98
CA VAL A 14 8.39 6.31 21.23
C VAL A 14 8.92 4.91 21.55
N GLY A 15 8.06 3.90 21.52
CA GLY A 15 8.43 2.52 21.86
C GLY A 15 9.47 1.91 20.92
N SER A 16 9.46 2.25 19.62
CA SER A 16 10.44 1.74 18.69
C SER A 16 11.82 2.35 18.92
N GLN A 17 11.90 3.65 19.21
CA GLN A 17 13.17 4.33 19.44
C GLN A 17 13.80 3.95 20.79
N THR A 18 12.99 3.60 21.80
CA THR A 18 13.51 3.10 23.07
C THR A 18 14.09 1.69 22.93
N GLY A 19 13.54 0.84 22.06
CA GLY A 19 14.06 -0.50 21.78
C GLY A 19 15.32 -0.47 20.89
N ARG A 20 15.27 0.26 19.76
CA ARG A 20 16.40 0.41 18.84
C ARG A 20 16.29 1.73 18.09
N GLY A 21 17.25 2.62 18.31
CA GLY A 21 17.37 3.86 17.54
C GLY A 21 17.43 3.61 16.03
N GLY A 22 16.64 4.38 15.27
CA GLY A 22 16.60 4.31 13.81
C GLY A 22 15.53 3.37 13.24
N VAL A 23 14.73 2.69 14.06
CA VAL A 23 13.57 1.91 13.57
C VAL A 23 12.56 2.85 12.93
N LEU A 24 12.09 2.50 11.72
CA LEU A 24 11.06 3.25 11.01
C LEU A 24 9.66 2.82 11.46
N THR A 25 8.74 3.78 11.56
CA THR A 25 7.37 3.56 12.03
C THR A 25 6.35 4.18 11.10
N GLN A 26 5.21 3.49 10.95
CA GLN A 26 4.04 3.95 10.21
C GLN A 26 2.77 3.71 11.04
N CYS A 27 1.66 4.33 10.62
CA CYS A 27 0.33 4.06 11.15
C CYS A 27 -0.63 3.96 9.95
N ALA A 28 -0.99 2.73 9.58
CA ALA A 28 -1.86 2.46 8.43
C ALA A 28 -3.31 2.87 8.72
N VAL A 29 -3.78 3.90 8.03
CA VAL A 29 -5.12 4.49 8.12
C VAL A 29 -5.50 5.07 6.75
N GLU A 30 -6.68 5.68 6.65
CA GLU A 30 -7.08 6.46 5.46
C GLU A 30 -5.99 7.46 5.03
N GLU A 31 -5.84 7.66 3.73
CA GLU A 31 -4.66 8.28 3.10
C GLU A 31 -4.39 9.72 3.54
N SER A 32 -5.42 10.56 3.53
CA SER A 32 -5.36 11.95 4.00
C SER A 32 -4.98 12.00 5.47
N ARG A 33 -5.58 11.12 6.28
CA ARG A 33 -5.24 11.00 7.69
C ARG A 33 -3.79 10.55 7.90
N GLY A 34 -3.31 9.59 7.10
CA GLY A 34 -1.92 9.12 7.12
C GLY A 34 -0.95 10.26 6.83
N LEU A 35 -1.22 11.05 5.79
CA LEU A 35 -0.38 12.19 5.42
C LEU A 35 -0.34 13.25 6.53
N GLN A 36 -1.48 13.54 7.16
CA GLN A 36 -1.53 14.46 8.30
C GLN A 36 -0.70 13.97 9.50
N LEU A 37 -0.69 12.66 9.79
CA LEU A 37 0.14 12.11 10.86
C LEU A 37 1.62 12.26 10.54
N ALA A 38 2.01 12.00 9.29
CA ALA A 38 3.37 12.18 8.82
C ALA A 38 3.82 13.65 8.84
N MET A 39 2.97 14.58 8.39
CA MET A 39 3.24 16.03 8.47
C MET A 39 3.42 16.53 9.90
N LYS A 40 2.81 15.86 10.89
CA LYS A 40 2.98 16.13 12.32
C LYS A 40 4.19 15.41 12.93
N GLY A 41 4.97 14.68 12.13
CA GLY A 41 6.14 13.94 12.58
C GLY A 41 5.83 12.72 13.45
N LEU A 42 4.60 12.19 13.39
CA LEU A 42 4.19 11.03 14.20
C LEU A 42 4.55 9.69 13.56
N THR A 43 4.95 9.69 12.28
CA THR A 43 5.37 8.51 11.52
C THR A 43 6.59 8.87 10.67
N SER A 44 7.53 7.94 10.51
CA SER A 44 8.74 8.16 9.73
C SER A 44 8.65 7.65 8.30
N TYR A 45 7.65 6.83 7.98
CA TYR A 45 7.32 6.39 6.63
C TYR A 45 5.83 6.06 6.50
N ALA A 46 5.35 5.89 5.27
CA ALA A 46 4.04 5.32 4.97
C ALA A 46 4.15 4.22 3.90
N GLU A 47 3.38 3.15 4.02
CA GLU A 47 3.46 2.01 3.09
C GLU A 47 2.10 1.61 2.51
N THR A 48 1.02 1.75 3.28
CA THR A 48 -0.34 1.37 2.84
C THR A 48 -0.98 2.36 1.86
N LEU A 49 -0.18 3.00 1.00
CA LEU A 49 -0.63 3.80 -0.14
C LEU A 49 -1.14 2.87 -1.24
N SER A 50 -2.40 2.46 -1.13
CA SER A 50 -2.96 1.38 -1.93
C SER A 50 -3.18 1.76 -3.41
N VAL A 51 -2.80 0.89 -4.35
CA VAL A 51 -3.07 1.02 -5.80
C VAL A 51 -3.72 -0.25 -6.34
N TYR A 52 -4.50 -0.11 -7.42
CA TYR A 52 -5.35 -1.20 -7.93
C TYR A 52 -5.23 -1.39 -9.45
N GLY A 53 -5.54 -2.59 -9.91
CA GLY A 53 -5.35 -3.01 -11.30
C GLY A 53 -6.52 -2.66 -12.21
N THR A 54 -7.63 -2.16 -11.69
CA THR A 54 -8.81 -1.70 -12.47
C THR A 54 -9.29 -0.34 -12.00
N GLU A 55 -9.92 0.42 -12.90
CA GLU A 55 -10.39 1.78 -12.56
C GLU A 55 -11.49 1.77 -11.50
N ARG A 56 -12.41 0.81 -11.56
CA ARG A 56 -13.48 0.70 -10.55
C ARG A 56 -12.95 0.34 -9.17
N ALA A 57 -11.94 -0.55 -9.09
CA ALA A 57 -11.28 -0.82 -7.82
C ALA A 57 -10.54 0.41 -7.29
N PHE A 58 -9.94 1.22 -8.17
CA PHE A 58 -9.37 2.52 -7.80
C PHE A 58 -10.41 3.47 -7.19
N VAL A 59 -11.57 3.61 -7.85
CA VAL A 59 -12.66 4.47 -7.37
C VAL A 59 -13.21 4.00 -6.02
N ASP A 60 -13.45 2.70 -5.84
CA ASP A 60 -13.89 2.15 -4.55
C ASP A 60 -12.79 2.24 -3.48
N GLY A 61 -11.53 2.29 -3.90
CA GLY A 61 -10.37 2.63 -3.06
C GLY A 61 -10.20 4.12 -2.78
N ASP A 62 -11.15 4.96 -3.22
CA ASP A 62 -11.19 6.42 -3.08
C ASP A 62 -10.00 7.16 -3.71
N ASP A 63 -9.46 6.62 -4.80
CA ASP A 63 -8.29 7.15 -5.45
C ASP A 63 -8.28 6.96 -6.97
N THR A 64 -7.34 7.64 -7.61
CA THR A 64 -6.97 7.47 -9.01
C THR A 64 -5.45 7.28 -9.09
N PRO A 65 -4.91 6.81 -10.23
CA PRO A 65 -3.46 6.78 -10.43
C PRO A 65 -2.79 8.16 -10.21
N TRP A 66 -3.47 9.26 -10.58
CA TRP A 66 -2.95 10.62 -10.41
C TRP A 66 -3.00 11.11 -8.96
N SER A 67 -4.10 10.88 -8.24
CA SER A 67 -4.18 11.26 -6.82
C SER A 67 -3.15 10.48 -5.99
N LYS A 68 -2.91 9.21 -6.31
CA LYS A 68 -1.84 8.41 -5.68
C LYS A 68 -0.44 8.92 -6.00
N ALA A 69 -0.14 9.23 -7.25
CA ALA A 69 1.16 9.79 -7.63
C ALA A 69 1.40 11.15 -6.96
N PHE A 70 0.36 11.99 -6.89
CA PHE A 70 0.42 13.26 -6.18
C PHE A 70 0.61 13.06 -4.66
N LEU A 71 -0.09 12.10 -4.06
CA LEU A 71 0.07 11.76 -2.65
C LEU A 71 1.49 11.27 -2.34
N ALA A 72 2.05 10.39 -3.17
CA ALA A 72 3.44 9.95 -3.07
C ALA A 72 4.41 11.14 -3.05
N SER A 73 4.20 12.07 -3.98
CA SER A 73 4.98 13.31 -4.09
C SER A 73 4.77 14.22 -2.89
N ALA A 74 3.57 14.27 -2.31
CA ALA A 74 3.26 15.06 -1.13
C ALA A 74 4.01 14.55 0.12
N TYR A 75 4.13 13.24 0.30
CA TYR A 75 4.99 12.66 1.33
C TYR A 75 6.47 12.94 1.05
N ALA A 76 6.93 12.74 -0.20
CA ALA A 76 8.31 12.98 -0.59
C ALA A 76 8.72 14.45 -0.37
N SER A 77 7.83 15.41 -0.64
CA SER A 77 8.09 16.83 -0.40
C SER A 77 8.17 17.21 1.08
N ARG A 78 7.87 16.27 1.99
CA ARG A 78 8.07 16.40 3.45
C ARG A 78 9.21 15.50 3.94
N GLY A 79 10.00 14.92 3.04
CA GLY A 79 11.10 14.03 3.38
C GLY A 79 10.65 12.69 3.98
N VAL A 80 9.39 12.30 3.80
CA VAL A 80 8.84 11.06 4.37
C VAL A 80 9.00 9.93 3.35
N LYS A 81 9.62 8.82 3.79
CA LYS A 81 9.76 7.62 2.96
C LYS A 81 8.37 7.05 2.65
N VAL A 82 8.13 6.66 1.41
CA VAL A 82 6.88 5.99 1.01
C VAL A 82 7.12 4.79 0.13
N ARG A 83 6.24 3.80 0.25
CA ARG A 83 6.02 2.79 -0.80
C ARG A 83 4.52 2.67 -1.06
N PHE A 84 4.16 2.13 -2.22
CA PHE A 84 2.77 1.77 -2.49
C PHE A 84 2.47 0.38 -1.98
N THR A 85 1.18 0.06 -1.88
CA THR A 85 0.69 -1.25 -1.54
C THR A 85 -0.21 -1.77 -2.66
N SER A 86 0.01 -2.99 -3.10
CA SER A 86 -0.81 -3.70 -4.06
C SER A 86 -0.88 -5.18 -3.67
N GLY A 87 -1.49 -6.01 -4.50
CA GLY A 87 -1.51 -7.45 -4.25
C GLY A 87 -2.55 -8.16 -5.09
N THR A 88 -2.19 -9.36 -5.54
CA THR A 88 -3.15 -10.23 -6.23
C THR A 88 -4.40 -10.47 -5.38
N GLY A 89 -5.55 -10.36 -6.03
CA GLY A 89 -6.85 -10.67 -5.43
C GLY A 89 -7.65 -9.45 -4.97
N SER A 90 -7.05 -8.26 -4.87
CA SER A 90 -7.75 -7.06 -4.41
C SER A 90 -8.96 -6.70 -5.30
N GLU A 91 -8.81 -6.72 -6.62
CA GLU A 91 -9.89 -6.37 -7.55
C GLU A 91 -10.96 -7.45 -7.59
N ALA A 92 -10.59 -8.71 -7.39
CA ALA A 92 -11.55 -9.80 -7.27
C ALA A 92 -12.36 -9.69 -5.97
N LEU A 93 -11.72 -9.34 -4.85
CA LEU A 93 -12.37 -9.09 -3.56
C LEU A 93 -13.35 -7.93 -3.64
N MET A 94 -12.95 -6.87 -4.36
CA MET A 94 -13.75 -5.66 -4.56
C MET A 94 -14.81 -5.82 -5.66
N GLY A 95 -14.86 -6.95 -6.36
CA GLY A 95 -15.88 -7.23 -7.38
C GLY A 95 -15.63 -6.63 -8.77
N HIS A 96 -14.42 -6.12 -9.03
CA HIS A 96 -14.05 -5.39 -10.25
C HIS A 96 -12.88 -6.03 -10.99
N SER A 97 -12.84 -7.35 -11.11
CA SER A 97 -11.72 -8.08 -11.76
C SER A 97 -11.68 -8.02 -13.29
N GLU A 98 -12.72 -7.49 -13.94
CA GLU A 98 -12.82 -7.35 -15.41
C GLU A 98 -12.56 -8.65 -16.20
N GLY A 99 -12.80 -9.81 -15.57
CA GLY A 99 -12.53 -11.13 -16.18
C GLY A 99 -11.03 -11.41 -16.41
N ARG A 100 -10.14 -10.69 -15.71
CA ARG A 100 -8.68 -10.84 -15.81
C ARG A 100 -8.14 -11.72 -14.69
N SER A 101 -6.96 -12.30 -14.91
CA SER A 101 -6.26 -13.03 -13.86
C SER A 101 -5.72 -12.07 -12.80
N MET A 102 -5.66 -12.52 -11.54
CA MET A 102 -5.16 -11.69 -10.44
C MET A 102 -3.72 -11.22 -10.70
N LEU A 103 -2.84 -12.10 -11.21
CA LEU A 103 -1.45 -11.75 -11.51
C LEU A 103 -1.33 -10.69 -12.62
N TYR A 104 -2.23 -10.69 -13.61
CA TYR A 104 -2.25 -9.64 -14.63
C TYR A 104 -2.65 -8.28 -14.03
N LEU A 105 -3.67 -8.26 -13.16
CA LEU A 105 -4.09 -7.02 -12.51
C LEU A 105 -3.01 -6.49 -11.57
N GLU A 106 -2.34 -7.37 -10.83
CA GLU A 106 -1.20 -7.00 -10.01
C GLU A 106 -0.02 -6.46 -10.86
N ALA A 107 0.24 -7.03 -12.03
CA ALA A 107 1.25 -6.46 -12.94
C ALA A 107 0.89 -5.01 -13.37
N ARG A 108 -0.40 -4.67 -13.51
CA ARG A 108 -0.84 -3.28 -13.74
C ARG A 108 -0.59 -2.41 -12.50
N CYS A 109 -0.86 -2.90 -11.30
CA CYS A 109 -0.54 -2.20 -10.05
C CYS A 109 0.95 -1.86 -9.96
N LEU A 110 1.83 -2.79 -10.34
CA LEU A 110 3.28 -2.58 -10.36
C LEU A 110 3.70 -1.51 -11.38
N LEU A 111 3.06 -1.49 -12.56
CA LEU A 111 3.28 -0.41 -13.55
C LEU A 111 2.81 0.94 -13.03
N VAL A 112 1.67 1.01 -12.33
CA VAL A 112 1.21 2.24 -11.67
C VAL A 112 2.17 2.66 -10.57
N THR A 113 2.69 1.71 -9.79
CA THR A 113 3.68 1.98 -8.74
C THR A 113 4.96 2.57 -9.31
N ARG A 114 5.47 1.98 -10.39
CA ARG A 114 6.64 2.48 -11.12
C ARG A 114 6.37 3.85 -11.76
N GLY A 115 5.21 4.03 -12.40
CA GLY A 115 4.82 5.29 -13.03
C GLY A 115 4.55 6.42 -12.04
N GLY A 116 4.08 6.10 -10.84
CA GLY A 116 3.89 7.04 -9.73
C GLY A 116 5.19 7.46 -9.04
N GLY A 117 6.35 6.95 -9.47
CA GLY A 117 7.65 7.29 -8.90
C GLY A 117 7.90 6.74 -7.48
N SER A 118 7.10 5.76 -7.04
CA SER A 118 7.30 5.14 -5.74
C SER A 118 8.59 4.32 -5.73
N GLN A 119 9.41 4.50 -4.69
CA GLN A 119 10.69 3.80 -4.54
C GLN A 119 10.56 2.31 -4.15
N GLY A 120 9.33 1.83 -3.95
CA GLY A 120 9.07 0.42 -3.65
C GLY A 120 7.59 0.10 -3.60
N VAL A 121 7.29 -1.18 -3.35
CA VAL A 121 5.95 -1.71 -3.20
C VAL A 121 5.89 -2.71 -2.05
N GLN A 122 4.77 -2.79 -1.37
CA GLN A 122 4.36 -3.95 -0.58
C GLN A 122 3.33 -4.72 -1.41
N ASN A 123 3.73 -5.87 -1.95
CA ASN A 123 2.82 -6.80 -2.62
C ASN A 123 3.01 -8.23 -2.08
N GLY A 124 2.48 -9.23 -2.79
CA GLY A 124 2.40 -10.61 -2.35
C GLY A 124 1.01 -10.95 -1.80
N SER A 125 -0.04 -10.46 -2.46
CA SER A 125 -1.47 -10.56 -2.10
C SER A 125 -1.89 -9.93 -0.77
N ILE A 126 -1.02 -9.87 0.24
CA ILE A 126 -1.19 -9.11 1.49
C ILE A 126 -2.50 -9.45 2.21
N SER A 127 -3.32 -8.45 2.52
CA SER A 127 -4.66 -8.58 3.11
C SER A 127 -5.62 -9.46 2.29
N CYS A 128 -5.33 -9.71 1.01
CA CYS A 128 -6.17 -10.52 0.13
C CYS A 128 -5.70 -11.97 -0.02
N ILE A 129 -4.68 -12.41 0.74
CA ILE A 129 -3.98 -13.70 0.55
C ILE A 129 -4.88 -14.94 0.45
N ALA A 130 -6.01 -14.95 1.18
CA ALA A 130 -6.95 -16.05 1.14
C ALA A 130 -7.55 -16.29 -0.27
N LEU A 131 -7.66 -15.24 -1.09
CA LEU A 131 -8.21 -15.35 -2.44
C LEU A 131 -7.30 -16.11 -3.41
N PRO A 132 -6.04 -15.70 -3.68
CA PRO A 132 -5.17 -16.50 -4.52
C PRO A 132 -4.94 -17.88 -3.91
N GLU A 133 -4.75 -18.01 -2.59
CA GLU A 133 -4.56 -19.32 -1.94
C GLU A 133 -5.75 -20.27 -2.09
N SER A 134 -6.96 -19.76 -2.32
CA SER A 134 -8.15 -20.58 -2.61
C SER A 134 -8.17 -21.15 -4.04
N LEU A 135 -7.21 -20.78 -4.90
CA LEU A 135 -7.16 -21.15 -6.31
C LEU A 135 -5.89 -21.93 -6.68
N PRO A 136 -5.94 -22.78 -7.72
CA PRO A 136 -4.77 -23.50 -8.19
C PRO A 136 -3.62 -22.57 -8.56
N GLY A 137 -2.43 -22.84 -8.02
CA GLY A 137 -1.23 -22.06 -8.30
C GLY A 137 -1.19 -20.68 -7.63
N GLY A 138 -2.10 -20.38 -6.71
CA GLY A 138 -2.17 -19.11 -5.97
C GLY A 138 -0.87 -18.69 -5.30
N VAL A 139 -0.31 -19.56 -4.46
CA VAL A 139 0.98 -19.29 -3.77
C VAL A 139 2.11 -19.06 -4.76
N ARG A 140 2.09 -19.75 -5.92
CA ARG A 140 3.06 -19.50 -7.00
C ARG A 140 2.85 -18.14 -7.65
N ALA A 141 1.60 -17.69 -7.81
CA ALA A 141 1.30 -16.35 -8.30
C ALA A 141 1.77 -15.27 -7.31
N VAL A 142 1.63 -15.51 -6.00
CA VAL A 142 2.14 -14.64 -4.93
C VAL A 142 3.67 -14.53 -4.98
N LEU A 143 4.37 -15.63 -5.24
CA LEU A 143 5.82 -15.55 -5.49
C LEU A 143 6.14 -14.79 -6.79
N ALA A 144 5.34 -15.00 -7.84
CA ALA A 144 5.56 -14.37 -9.13
C ALA A 144 5.36 -12.83 -9.08
N GLU A 145 4.35 -12.32 -8.37
CA GLU A 145 4.17 -10.86 -8.21
C GLU A 145 5.33 -10.22 -7.43
N ASN A 146 5.87 -10.90 -6.43
CA ASN A 146 7.04 -10.42 -5.70
C ASN A 146 8.27 -10.34 -6.62
N LEU A 147 8.43 -11.34 -7.52
CA LEU A 147 9.50 -11.33 -8.52
C LEU A 147 9.32 -10.22 -9.56
N LEU A 148 8.08 -9.94 -9.98
CA LEU A 148 7.79 -8.84 -10.90
C LEU A 148 8.09 -7.46 -10.30
N ALA A 149 8.02 -7.34 -8.98
CA ALA A 149 8.28 -6.11 -8.25
C ALA A 149 9.78 -5.85 -7.96
N ALA A 150 10.60 -6.91 -7.96
CA ALA A 150 12.03 -6.87 -7.64
C ALA A 150 12.87 -6.29 -8.79
#